data_AF-A0A3L7YW63-F1
#
_entry.id   AF-A0A3L7YW63-F1
#
_cell.length_a   1.000
_cell.length_b   1.000
_cell.length_c   1.000
_cell.angle_alpha   90.00
_cell.angle_beta   90.00
_cell.angle_gamma   90.00
#
_symmetry.space_group_name_H-M   'P 1'
#
loop_
_entity.id
_entity.type
_entity.pdbx_description
1 polymer ?
#
loop_
_entity_poly.entity_id
_entity_poly.type
_entity_poly.pdbx_seq_one_letter_code
_entity_poly.pdbx_strand_id
1 'polypeptide(L)'
;MAEPQLPRHADPALDQAGLRAAQLLERILDELSDERARARFLPYRAWTTQLRDAHGAALRKGVVAVRAALGPGDGLADVASGEAVIELREALDEILRILNRREALRGRVGSRDGA
;
A
#
# COMPACT_ATOMS: atom_id res chain seq x y z
N MET A 1 11.53 9.03 21.86
CA MET A 1 10.57 10.12 21.53
C MET A 1 9.92 9.76 20.21
N ALA A 2 8.62 9.50 20.18
CA ALA A 2 7.91 9.24 18.92
C ALA A 2 7.66 10.59 18.24
N GLU A 3 8.35 10.85 17.14
CA GLU A 3 8.14 12.07 16.34
C GLU A 3 6.69 12.14 15.86
N PRO A 4 6.06 13.33 15.82
CA PRO A 4 4.69 13.48 15.35
C PRO A 4 4.63 13.07 13.88
N GLN A 5 4.03 11.91 13.61
CA GLN A 5 3.74 11.46 12.25
C GLN A 5 2.70 12.41 11.68
N LEU A 6 3.06 13.18 10.64
CA LEU A 6 2.10 14.01 9.91
C LEU A 6 0.91 13.15 9.48
N PRO A 7 -0.33 13.59 9.74
CA PRO A 7 -1.52 12.84 9.32
C PRO A 7 -1.47 12.63 7.81
N ARG A 8 -1.98 11.47 7.36
CA ARG A 8 -2.01 11.12 5.93
C ARG A 8 -2.71 12.19 5.10
N HIS A 9 -3.82 12.71 5.59
CA HIS A 9 -4.60 13.75 4.90
C HIS A 9 -3.87 15.09 4.73
N ALA A 10 -2.69 15.27 5.34
CA ALA A 10 -1.82 16.41 5.05
C ALA A 10 -1.05 16.27 3.71
N ASP A 11 -1.13 15.10 3.05
CA ASP A 11 -0.47 14.82 1.77
C ASP A 11 -1.50 14.25 0.78
N PRO A 12 -2.07 15.09 -0.11
CA PRO A 12 -3.12 14.67 -1.02
C PRO A 12 -2.67 13.60 -2.02
N ALA A 13 -1.37 13.57 -2.38
CA ALA A 13 -0.83 12.55 -3.26
C ALA A 13 -0.80 11.19 -2.56
N LEU A 14 -0.35 11.15 -1.30
CA LEU A 14 -0.38 9.92 -0.49
C LEU A 14 -1.81 9.41 -0.27
N ASP A 15 -2.75 10.35 -0.05
CA ASP A 15 -4.16 10.03 0.16
C ASP A 15 -4.78 9.39 -1.08
N GLN A 16 -4.60 10.02 -2.24
CA GLN A 16 -5.06 9.53 -3.54
C GLN A 16 -4.43 8.17 -3.90
N ALA A 17 -3.11 8.03 -3.73
CA ALA A 17 -2.41 6.79 -4.03
C ALA A 17 -2.93 5.62 -3.19
N GLY A 18 -3.13 5.82 -1.88
CA GLY A 18 -3.67 4.77 -1.02
C GLY A 18 -5.15 4.48 -1.26
N LEU A 19 -5.97 5.50 -1.61
CA LEU A 19 -7.36 5.28 -2.01
C LEU A 19 -7.43 4.46 -3.30
N ARG A 20 -6.61 4.79 -4.31
CA ARG A 20 -6.50 4.04 -5.57
C ARG A 20 -6.07 2.60 -5.32
N ALA A 21 -5.03 2.39 -4.50
CA ALA A 21 -4.58 1.04 -4.15
C ALA A 21 -5.67 0.23 -3.43
N ALA A 22 -6.43 0.86 -2.53
CA ALA A 22 -7.53 0.20 -1.84
C ALA A 22 -8.65 -0.22 -2.81
N GLN A 23 -9.04 0.66 -3.75
CA GLN A 23 -10.07 0.38 -4.76
C GLN A 23 -9.64 -0.74 -5.72
N LEU A 24 -8.38 -0.71 -6.18
CA LEU A 24 -7.83 -1.75 -7.06
C LEU A 24 -7.77 -3.11 -6.36
N LEU A 25 -7.32 -3.15 -5.11
CA LEU A 25 -7.31 -4.38 -4.32
C LEU A 25 -8.74 -4.92 -4.11
N GLU A 26 -9.69 -4.04 -3.78
CA GLU A 26 -11.09 -4.40 -3.60
C GLU A 26 -11.68 -5.01 -4.88
N ARG A 27 -11.49 -4.31 -6.02
CA ARG A 27 -11.91 -4.77 -7.34
C ARG A 27 -11.32 -6.12 -7.70
N ILE A 28 -10.01 -6.31 -7.53
CA ILE A 28 -9.34 -7.58 -7.82
C ILE A 28 -9.97 -8.72 -7.00
N LEU A 29 -10.23 -8.49 -5.71
CA LEU A 29 -10.81 -9.49 -4.82
C LEU A 29 -12.27 -9.82 -5.17
N ASP A 30 -13.03 -8.86 -5.73
CA ASP A 30 -14.39 -9.08 -6.23
C ASP A 30 -14.42 -9.83 -7.57
N GLU A 31 -13.43 -9.58 -8.44
CA GLU A 31 -13.29 -10.21 -9.75
C GLU A 31 -12.77 -11.66 -9.69
N LEU A 32 -12.23 -12.10 -8.54
CA LEU A 32 -11.82 -13.50 -8.35
C LEU A 32 -12.99 -14.42 -8.67
N SER A 33 -12.83 -15.32 -9.63
CA SER A 33 -13.89 -16.24 -10.07
C SER A 33 -13.82 -17.60 -9.37
N ASP A 34 -12.63 -18.00 -8.92
CA ASP A 34 -12.39 -19.28 -8.24
C ASP A 34 -12.68 -19.20 -6.73
N GLU A 35 -13.48 -20.14 -6.21
CA GLU A 35 -13.90 -20.16 -4.81
C GLU A 35 -12.74 -20.43 -3.83
N ARG A 36 -11.75 -21.24 -4.23
CA ARG A 36 -10.56 -21.49 -3.41
C ARG A 36 -9.68 -20.25 -3.35
N ALA A 37 -9.51 -19.56 -4.47
CA ALA A 37 -8.81 -18.27 -4.51
C ALA A 37 -9.52 -17.23 -3.63
N ARG A 38 -10.86 -17.11 -3.73
CA ARG A 38 -11.65 -16.21 -2.88
C ARG A 38 -11.43 -16.50 -1.39
N ALA A 39 -11.57 -17.76 -0.96
CA ALA A 39 -11.40 -18.14 0.44
C ALA A 39 -9.98 -17.82 0.95
N ARG A 40 -8.97 -18.09 0.12
CA ARG A 40 -7.56 -17.83 0.46
C ARG A 40 -7.25 -16.34 0.59
N PHE A 41 -7.74 -15.51 -0.33
CA PHE A 41 -7.45 -14.08 -0.37
C PHE A 41 -8.46 -13.23 0.42
N LEU A 42 -9.50 -13.84 1.01
CA LEU A 42 -10.47 -13.16 1.87
C LEU A 42 -9.83 -12.26 2.96
N PRO A 43 -8.76 -12.69 3.66
CA PRO A 43 -8.11 -11.84 4.67
C PRO A 43 -7.54 -10.53 4.11
N TYR A 44 -7.29 -10.45 2.80
CA TYR A 44 -6.76 -9.24 2.16
C TYR A 44 -7.75 -8.08 2.11
N ARG A 45 -9.04 -8.35 2.30
CA ARG A 45 -10.05 -7.29 2.48
C ARG A 45 -9.72 -6.39 3.65
N ALA A 46 -9.12 -6.89 4.73
CA ALA A 46 -8.71 -6.05 5.86
C ALA A 46 -7.63 -5.02 5.48
N TRP A 47 -6.81 -5.32 4.46
CA TRP A 47 -5.80 -4.38 3.99
C TRP A 47 -6.39 -3.24 3.15
N THR A 48 -7.60 -3.35 2.58
CA THR A 48 -8.23 -2.24 1.85
C THR A 48 -8.50 -1.06 2.79
N THR A 49 -9.04 -1.32 3.98
CA THR A 49 -9.23 -0.33 5.05
C THR A 49 -7.89 0.27 5.48
N GLN A 50 -6.85 -0.54 5.67
CA GLN A 50 -5.54 -0.01 6.04
C GLN A 50 -4.92 0.84 4.93
N LEU A 51 -5.04 0.44 3.66
CA LEU A 51 -4.58 1.22 2.52
C LEU A 51 -5.35 2.53 2.36
N ARG A 52 -6.59 2.61 2.85
CA ARG A 52 -7.42 3.83 2.83
C ARG A 52 -7.14 4.75 4.01
N ASP A 53 -7.09 4.21 5.22
CA ASP A 53 -7.19 5.00 6.45
C ASP A 53 -5.87 5.06 7.25
N ALA A 54 -4.96 4.11 7.04
CA ALA A 54 -3.71 4.07 7.81
C ALA A 54 -2.69 5.11 7.34
N HIS A 55 -1.74 5.43 8.20
CA HIS A 55 -0.65 6.37 7.94
C HIS A 55 0.70 5.81 8.43
N GLY A 56 1.79 6.41 7.94
CA GLY A 56 3.16 6.13 8.39
C GLY A 56 3.54 4.64 8.36
N ALA A 57 4.02 4.13 9.49
CA ALA A 57 4.50 2.74 9.60
C ALA A 57 3.39 1.70 9.36
N ALA A 58 2.15 1.98 9.78
CA ALA A 58 1.02 1.09 9.57
C ALA A 58 0.64 1.01 8.08
N LEU A 59 0.63 2.15 7.39
CA LEU A 59 0.42 2.18 5.94
C LEU A 59 1.53 1.43 5.21
N ARG A 60 2.80 1.65 5.56
CA ARG A 60 3.93 0.91 4.99
C ARG A 60 3.77 -0.59 5.17
N LYS A 61 3.38 -1.06 6.36
CA LYS A 61 3.14 -2.48 6.64
C LYS A 61 2.07 -3.06 5.73
N GLY A 62 0.93 -2.37 5.57
CA GLY A 62 -0.13 -2.80 4.67
C GLY A 62 0.31 -2.87 3.21
N VAL A 63 1.03 -1.84 2.74
CA VAL A 63 1.55 -1.80 1.37
C VAL A 63 2.51 -2.96 1.10
N VAL A 64 3.44 -3.24 2.02
CA VAL A 64 4.38 -4.37 1.88
C VAL A 64 3.66 -5.72 1.91
N ALA A 65 2.67 -5.88 2.78
CA ALA A 65 1.89 -7.13 2.87
C ALA A 65 1.13 -7.40 1.56
N VAL A 66 0.45 -6.39 1.01
CA VAL A 66 -0.27 -6.52 -0.27
C VAL A 66 0.71 -6.75 -1.41
N ARG A 67 1.84 -6.03 -1.45
CA ARG A 67 2.87 -6.22 -2.48
C ARG A 67 3.46 -7.63 -2.47
N ALA A 68 3.69 -8.20 -1.30
CA ALA A 68 4.20 -9.56 -1.15
C ALA A 68 3.21 -10.60 -1.72
N ALA A 69 1.90 -10.36 -1.58
CA ALA A 69 0.87 -11.21 -2.14
C ALA A 69 0.80 -11.18 -3.68
N LEU A 70 1.37 -10.14 -4.31
CA LEU A 70 1.53 -10.06 -5.76
C LEU A 70 2.84 -10.74 -6.22
N GLY A 71 3.59 -11.38 -5.33
CA GLY A 71 4.82 -12.10 -5.65
C GLY A 71 4.59 -13.39 -6.46
N PRO A 72 5.66 -13.97 -7.01
CA PRO A 72 5.57 -15.18 -7.82
C PRO A 72 5.25 -16.42 -6.97
N GLY A 73 4.52 -17.36 -7.57
CA GLY A 73 4.30 -18.67 -6.99
C GLY A 73 3.14 -18.67 -6.01
N ASP A 74 1.93 -18.83 -6.55
CA ASP A 74 0.69 -18.99 -5.79
C ASP A 74 0.22 -17.64 -5.18
N GLY A 75 0.57 -16.53 -5.83
CA GLY A 75 0.20 -15.17 -5.44
C GLY A 75 -1.11 -14.71 -6.08
N LEU A 76 -1.65 -13.58 -5.60
CA LEU A 76 -2.84 -12.95 -6.18
C LEU A 76 -2.63 -12.59 -7.66
N ALA A 77 -1.37 -12.35 -8.06
CA ALA A 77 -0.99 -12.09 -9.45
C ALA A 77 -1.21 -13.29 -10.39
N ASP A 78 -1.25 -14.52 -9.87
CA ASP A 78 -1.43 -15.73 -10.68
C ASP A 78 -2.91 -16.01 -11.01
N VAL A 79 -3.84 -15.38 -10.25
CA VAL A 79 -5.29 -15.64 -10.35
C VAL A 79 -6.12 -14.41 -10.72
N ALA A 80 -5.53 -13.22 -10.65
CA ALA A 80 -6.17 -11.96 -10.98
C ALA A 80 -5.87 -11.48 -12.40
N SER A 81 -6.63 -10.50 -12.89
CA SER A 81 -6.35 -9.84 -14.17
C SER A 81 -4.97 -9.18 -14.16
N GLY A 82 -4.15 -9.46 -15.18
CA GLY A 82 -2.79 -8.91 -15.29
C GLY A 82 -2.75 -7.39 -15.32
N GLU A 83 -3.73 -6.74 -15.97
CA GLU A 83 -3.85 -5.27 -16.01
C GLU A 83 -4.07 -4.71 -14.60
N ALA A 84 -5.05 -5.24 -13.87
CA ALA A 84 -5.36 -4.79 -12.52
C ALA A 84 -4.19 -5.03 -11.55
N VAL A 85 -3.45 -6.13 -11.71
CA VAL A 85 -2.24 -6.44 -10.93
C VAL A 85 -1.14 -5.43 -11.20
N ILE A 86 -0.91 -5.03 -12.46
CA ILE A 86 0.09 -4.02 -12.82
C ILE A 86 -0.30 -2.68 -12.19
N GLU A 87 -1.55 -2.24 -12.36
CA GLU A 87 -2.03 -0.98 -11.78
C GLU A 87 -1.92 -0.97 -10.25
N LEU A 88 -2.24 -2.08 -9.59
CA LEU A 88 -2.10 -2.19 -8.14
C LEU A 88 -0.64 -2.10 -7.72
N ARG A 89 0.29 -2.75 -8.44
CA ARG A 89 1.73 -2.64 -8.15
C ARG A 89 2.21 -1.20 -8.26
N GLU A 90 1.83 -0.50 -9.32
CA GLU A 90 2.19 0.90 -9.53
C GLU A 90 1.66 1.80 -8.40
N ALA A 91 0.41 1.62 -7.99
CA ALA A 91 -0.18 2.36 -6.88
C ALA A 91 0.56 2.10 -5.55
N LEU A 92 0.91 0.84 -5.27
CA LEU A 92 1.69 0.47 -4.07
C LEU A 92 3.11 1.05 -4.09
N ASP A 93 3.77 1.04 -5.25
CA ASP A 93 5.10 1.61 -5.45
C ASP A 93 5.10 3.14 -5.29
N GLU A 94 4.05 3.83 -5.75
CA GLU A 94 3.88 5.27 -5.56
C GLU A 94 3.79 5.63 -4.07
N ILE A 95 3.00 4.88 -3.29
CA ILE A 95 2.90 5.08 -1.84
C ILE A 95 4.28 4.92 -1.18
N LEU A 96 5.02 3.87 -1.50
CA LEU A 96 6.36 3.64 -0.95
C LEU A 96 7.32 4.77 -1.33
N ARG A 97 7.26 5.25 -2.57
CA ARG A 97 8.09 6.37 -3.05
C ARG A 97 7.82 7.65 -2.26
N ILE A 98 6.55 7.97 -2.01
CA ILE A 98 6.16 9.14 -1.21
C ILE A 98 6.66 9.00 0.23
N LEU A 99 6.43 7.83 0.85
CA LEU A 99 6.87 7.57 2.23
C LEU A 99 8.40 7.66 2.37
N ASN A 100 9.15 7.06 1.45
CA ASN A 100 10.62 7.10 1.45
C ASN A 100 11.14 8.52 1.24
N ARG A 101 10.52 9.31 0.35
CA ARG A 101 10.88 10.72 0.15
C ARG A 101 10.67 11.53 1.43
N ARG A 102 9.56 11.31 2.15
CA ARG A 102 9.26 12.01 3.41
C ARG A 102 10.24 11.65 4.53
N GLU A 103 10.66 10.39 4.62
CA GLU A 103 11.71 9.98 5.56
C GLU A 103 13.06 10.62 5.22
N ALA A 104 13.45 10.63 3.94
CA ALA A 104 14.70 11.25 3.51
C ALA A 104 14.74 12.77 3.78
N LEU A 105 13.61 13.46 3.58
CA LEU A 105 13.48 14.88 3.91
C LEU A 105 13.58 15.14 5.42
N ARG A 106 12.95 14.29 6.26
CA ARG A 106 13.07 14.38 7.72
C ARG A 106 14.50 14.12 8.21
N GLY A 107 15.16 13.09 7.70
CA GLY A 107 16.55 12.77 8.04
C GLY A 107 17.53 13.90 7.68
N ARG A 108 17.26 14.65 6.60
CA ARG A 108 18.10 15.79 6.19
C ARG A 108 17.92 17.02 7.09
N VAL A 109 16.73 17.24 7.65
CA VAL A 109 16.47 18.35 8.60
C VAL A 109 17.12 18.06 9.95
N GLY A 110 17.06 16.82 10.44
CA GLY A 110 17.71 16.42 11.70
C GLY A 110 19.24 16.46 11.68
N SER A 111 19.86 16.42 10.48
CA SER A 111 21.32 16.42 10.34
C SER A 111 21.96 17.81 10.22
N ARG A 112 21.14 18.88 10.21
CA ARG A 112 21.62 20.27 9.99
C ARG A 112 21.69 21.14 11.24
N ASP A 113 21.26 20.61 12.39
CA ASP A 113 21.23 21.31 13.69
C ASP A 113 22.35 20.84 14.65
N GLY A 114 23.40 20.19 14.12
CA GLY A 114 24.46 19.57 14.92
C GLY A 114 25.87 19.78 14.35
N ALA A 115 26.19 21.00 13.92
CA ALA A 115 27.55 21.42 13.57
C ALA A 115 27.81 22.86 14.03
#